data_AF-A0A847N2Z4-F1
#
_entry.id   AF-A0A847N2Z4-F1
#
_cell.length_a   1.000
_cell.length_b   1.000
_cell.length_c   1.000
_cell.angle_alpha   90.00
_cell.angle_beta   90.00
_cell.angle_gamma   90.00
#
_symmetry.space_group_name_H-M   'P 1'
#
loop_
_entity.id
_entity.type
_entity.pdbx_description
1 polymer ?
#
loop_
_entity_poly.entity_id
_entity_poly.type
_entity_poly.pdbx_seq_one_letter_code
_entity_poly.pdbx_strand_id
1 'polypeptide(L)' 'KIAPILDGILRKADPQYEKSSEIKWNFTKFLVNREGEVVARFEPSHDLAKVAKAIENVL' A
#
# COMPACT_ATOMS: atom_id res chain seq x y z
N LYS A 1 -6.58 0.83 18.96
CA LYS A 1 -5.87 0.96 17.65
C LYS A 1 -6.82 1.60 16.66
N ILE A 2 -6.38 2.59 15.87
CA ILE A 2 -7.24 3.39 14.97
C ILE A 2 -7.59 2.71 13.64
N ALA A 3 -6.79 1.74 13.20
CA ALA A 3 -6.96 1.07 11.89
C ALA A 3 -8.35 0.43 11.67
N PRO A 4 -8.97 -0.28 12.64
CA PRO A 4 -10.30 -0.88 12.45
C PRO A 4 -11.40 0.17 12.32
N ILE A 5 -11.24 1.34 12.96
CA ILE A 5 -12.21 2.44 12.89
C ILE A 5 -12.15 3.07 11.49
N LEU A 6 -10.94 3.31 10.99
CA LEU A 6 -10.73 3.84 9.64
C LEU A 6 -11.31 2.90 8.58
N ASP A 7 -11.02 1.60 8.67
CA ASP A 7 -11.58 0.60 7.75
C ASP A 7 -13.12 0.69 7.72
N GLY A 8 -13.75 0.77 8.89
CA GLY A 8 -15.19 0.93 9.01
C GLY A 8 -15.75 2.24 8.39
N ILE A 9 -15.00 3.35 8.46
CA ILE A 9 -15.39 4.61 7.83
C ILE A 9 -15.27 4.50 6.30
N LEU A 10 -14.14 3.97 5.80
CA LEU A 10 -13.88 3.87 4.37
C LEU A 10 -14.85 2.91 3.68
N ARG A 11 -15.14 1.75 4.27
CA ARG A 11 -16.14 0.78 3.75
C ARG A 11 -17.56 1.34 3.70
N LYS A 12 -17.92 2.25 4.61
CA LYS A 12 -19.23 2.91 4.60
C LYS A 12 -19.34 3.95 3.48
N ALA A 13 -18.25 4.65 3.17
CA ALA A 13 -18.21 5.61 2.07
C ALA A 13 -18.19 4.92 0.71
N ASP A 14 -17.37 3.87 0.57
CA ASP A 14 -17.30 3.01 -0.62
C ASP A 14 -17.08 1.55 -0.19
N PRO A 15 -18.07 0.65 -0.37
CA PRO A 15 -17.92 -0.77 -0.04
C PRO A 15 -16.83 -1.49 -0.83
N GLN A 16 -16.37 -0.93 -1.95
CA GLN A 16 -15.28 -1.44 -2.77
C GLN A 16 -14.00 -0.59 -2.67
N TYR A 17 -13.88 0.28 -1.65
CA TYR A 17 -12.73 1.18 -1.51
C TYR A 17 -11.39 0.44 -1.55
N GLU A 18 -11.33 -0.80 -1.05
CA GLU A 18 -10.14 -1.66 -1.10
C GLU A 18 -9.61 -1.90 -2.52
N LYS A 19 -10.49 -1.92 -3.53
CA LYS A 19 -10.15 -2.08 -4.95
C LYS A 19 -9.75 -0.78 -5.64
N SER A 20 -10.07 0.37 -5.03
CA SER A 20 -9.63 1.68 -5.53
C SER A 20 -8.11 1.79 -5.48
N SER A 21 -7.54 2.40 -6.52
CA SER A 21 -6.12 2.75 -6.61
C SER A 21 -5.77 4.02 -5.83
N GLU A 22 -6.73 4.65 -5.14
CA GLU A 22 -6.48 5.81 -4.31
C GLU A 22 -5.56 5.51 -3.11
N ILE A 23 -4.85 6.54 -2.65
CA ILE A 23 -4.08 6.49 -1.42
C ILE A 23 -5.03 6.73 -0.26
N LYS A 24 -5.30 5.69 0.50
CA LYS A 24 -6.33 5.67 1.56
C LYS A 24 -5.83 6.20 2.89
N TRP A 25 -4.52 6.09 3.13
CA TRP A 25 -3.91 6.40 4.40
C TRP A 25 -2.42 6.72 4.28
N ASN A 26 -1.86 7.31 5.32
CA ASN A 26 -0.43 7.58 5.41
C ASN A 26 0.39 6.28 5.32
N PHE A 27 1.59 6.39 4.74
CA PHE A 27 2.55 5.30 4.56
C PHE A 27 2.18 4.23 3.52
N THR A 28 1.46 4.57 2.45
CA THR A 28 1.50 3.78 1.21
C THR A 28 2.87 3.95 0.57
N LYS A 29 3.54 2.84 0.20
CA LYS A 29 4.87 2.86 -0.42
C LYS A 29 4.81 2.38 -1.86
N PHE A 30 5.67 2.92 -2.70
CA PHE A 30 5.86 2.50 -4.09
C PHE A 30 7.32 2.15 -4.32
N LEU A 31 7.58 1.01 -4.94
CA LEU A 31 8.92 0.60 -5.38
C LEU A 31 9.10 1.01 -6.83
N VAL A 32 10.17 1.75 -7.10
CA VAL A 32 10.53 2.26 -8.43
C VAL A 32 11.84 1.61 -8.86
N ASN A 33 11.90 1.06 -10.08
CA ASN A 33 13.11 0.44 -10.63
C ASN A 33 14.11 1.49 -11.18
N ARG A 34 15.24 1.03 -11.73
CA ARG A 34 16.30 1.92 -12.25
C ARG A 34 15.88 2.65 -13.52
N GLU A 35 14.92 2.12 -14.24
CA GLU A 35 14.29 2.69 -15.43
C GLU A 35 13.25 3.78 -15.08
N GLY A 36 12.93 3.95 -13.78
CA GLY A 36 11.98 4.95 -13.29
C GLY A 36 10.52 4.48 -13.26
N GLU A 37 10.28 3.18 -13.44
CA GLU A 37 8.96 2.57 -13.50
C GLU A 37 8.51 2.07 -12.12
N VAL A 38 7.22 2.22 -11.81
CA VAL A 38 6.63 1.65 -10.58
C VAL A 38 6.40 0.16 -10.77
N VAL A 39 7.14 -0.65 -10.01
CA VAL A 39 7.12 -2.12 -10.13
C VAL A 39 6.38 -2.81 -8.99
N ALA A 40 6.14 -2.10 -7.87
CA ALA A 40 5.30 -2.61 -6.79
C ALA A 40 4.67 -1.50 -5.94
N ARG A 41 3.55 -1.82 -5.28
CA ARG A 41 2.85 -0.97 -4.31
C ARG A 41 2.63 -1.74 -3.01
N PHE A 42 2.85 -1.09 -1.88
CA PHE A 42 2.67 -1.66 -0.55
C PHE A 42 1.77 -0.76 0.30
N GLU A 43 0.62 -1.32 0.69
CA GLU A 43 -0.26 -0.70 1.70
C GLU A 43 0.42 -0.56 3.08
N PRO A 44 -0.04 0.38 3.93
CA PRO A 44 0.57 0.66 5.23
C PRO A 44 0.72 -0.54 6.17
N SER A 45 -0.20 -1.51 6.04
CA SER A 45 -0.24 -2.74 6.83
C SER A 45 0.74 -3.82 6.38
N HIS A 46 1.37 -3.67 5.21
CA HIS A 46 2.36 -4.64 4.76
C HIS A 46 3.62 -4.60 5.64
N ASP A 47 4.13 -5.79 5.93
CA ASP A 47 5.38 -6.00 6.64
C ASP A 47 6.57 -5.43 5.84
N LEU A 48 7.48 -4.72 6.51
CA LEU A 48 8.69 -4.17 5.90
C LEU A 48 9.63 -5.26 5.38
N ALA A 49 9.62 -6.47 5.94
CA ALA A 49 10.39 -7.59 5.41
C ALA A 49 9.97 -7.94 3.97
N LYS A 50 8.68 -7.78 3.62
CA LYS A 50 8.19 -7.96 2.25
C LYS A 50 8.71 -6.86 1.32
N VAL A 51 8.79 -5.63 1.81
CA VAL A 51 9.34 -4.49 1.06
C VAL A 51 10.82 -4.71 0.79
N ALA A 52 11.60 -5.10 1.81
CA ALA A 52 13.02 -5.40 1.68
C ALA A 52 13.29 -6.49 0.63
N LYS A 53 12.56 -7.61 0.71
CA LYS A 53 12.68 -8.70 -0.27
C LYS A 53 12.33 -8.25 -1.69
N ALA A 54 11.34 -7.36 -1.85
CA ALA A 54 10.98 -6.83 -3.16
C ALA A 54 12.07 -5.92 -3.74
N ILE A 55 12.73 -5.13 -2.88
CA ILE A 55 13.88 -4.31 -3.27
C ILE A 55 15.04 -5.19 -3.75
N GLU A 56 15.36 -6.26 -3.02
CA GLU A 56 16.44 -7.20 -3.41
C GLU A 56 16.21 -7.82 -4.79
N ASN A 57 14.96 -8.08 -5.17
CA ASN A 57 14.61 -8.67 -6.47
C ASN A 57 14.77 -7.71 -7.65
N VAL A 58 14.97 -6.41 -7.43
CA VAL A 58 15.08 -5.38 -8.47
C VAL A 58 16.46 -4.71 -8.53
N LEU A 59 17.45 -5.25 -7.80
CA LEU A 59 18.85 -4.80 -7.80
C LEU A 59 19.65 -5.40 -8.97
#